data_AF-D7FXN6-F1
#
_entry.id   AF-D7FXN6-F1
#
_cell.length_a   1.000
_cell.length_b   1.000
_cell.length_c   1.000
_cell.angle_alpha   90.00
_cell.angle_beta   90.00
_cell.angle_gamma   90.00
#
_symmetry.space_group_name_H-M   'P 1'
#
loop_
_entity.id
_entity.type
_entity.pdbx_description
1 polymer ?
#
loop_
_entity_poly.entity_id
_entity_poly.type
_entity_poly.pdbx_seq_one_letter_code
_entity_poly.pdbx_strand_id
1 'polypeptide(L)'
;MTSAPAQGMPAAEGVTESGLVGGIFSKAQHDGIRVKFSDVDWATIVRAGNVSQTEVEQLRANDESAVEFLMHDEAAAKKYVSTLVKIMKTTTSDARAQYFAVSRCEDIVADDGKVRSQLFLTSPKQPLDQAPFLRVIDSGDAAAQQVASIVLALLIVNLDADSEPLTAWICKQLSMGRGRGQSVRGAVQALCVLLRNDTARISFGRHGGVAYLTKIIRMQGGDSSMAQLMYELCFCLWSVSLCDEVKQDFMSCGAIPILAQQVAAATSEKVIRVSLAALKHLTEGEAMSFNAEMIACGLPKTLRNMKTRQWADPDIKEDVDTLDTAKERVMLLVDSEHKDVQRHALQCVSKIMVNKWEFIR
;
A
#
# COMPACT_ATOMS: atom_id res chain seq x y z
N MET A 1 -52.44 20.88 -8.34
CA MET A 1 -51.87 19.66 -7.71
C MET A 1 -50.67 19.25 -8.54
N THR A 2 -49.51 19.79 -8.21
CA THR A 2 -48.24 19.61 -8.91
C THR A 2 -47.35 18.73 -8.02
N SER A 3 -47.02 17.53 -8.51
CA SER A 3 -46.14 16.56 -7.86
C SER A 3 -44.69 17.05 -7.90
N ALA A 4 -44.06 17.18 -6.72
CA ALA A 4 -42.65 17.48 -6.58
C ALA A 4 -41.78 16.26 -6.94
N PRO A 5 -40.61 16.43 -7.57
CA PRO A 5 -39.68 15.35 -7.85
C PRO A 5 -38.89 14.97 -6.59
N ALA A 6 -38.64 13.66 -6.44
CA ALA A 6 -37.88 13.07 -5.35
C ALA A 6 -36.46 13.67 -5.27
N GLN A 7 -36.12 14.22 -4.09
CA GLN A 7 -34.76 14.61 -3.75
C GLN A 7 -33.92 13.34 -3.59
N GLY A 8 -32.88 13.21 -4.43
CA GLY A 8 -31.89 12.15 -4.33
C GLY A 8 -31.15 12.23 -3.00
N MET A 9 -31.01 11.07 -2.34
CA MET A 9 -30.14 10.91 -1.18
C MET A 9 -28.70 11.24 -1.57
N PRO A 10 -27.93 11.96 -0.72
CA PRO A 10 -26.52 12.19 -0.97
C PRO A 10 -25.77 10.87 -0.81
N ALA A 11 -24.91 10.54 -1.79
CA ALA A 11 -23.93 9.47 -1.68
C ALA A 11 -23.01 9.77 -0.49
N ALA A 12 -22.81 8.79 0.39
CA ALA A 12 -21.89 8.90 1.51
C ALA A 12 -20.46 9.05 0.96
N GLU A 13 -19.87 10.25 1.12
CA GLU A 13 -18.45 10.49 0.84
C GLU A 13 -17.62 9.83 1.94
N GLY A 14 -17.36 8.52 1.78
CA GLY A 14 -16.46 7.76 2.64
C GLY A 14 -14.98 8.14 2.45
N VAL A 15 -14.15 7.72 3.40
CA VAL A 15 -12.68 7.89 3.42
C VAL A 15 -12.06 7.63 2.04
N THR A 16 -11.55 8.67 1.40
CA THR A 16 -10.93 8.56 0.07
C THR A 16 -9.51 7.98 0.19
N GLU A 17 -9.11 7.12 -0.77
CA GLU A 17 -7.74 6.60 -0.87
C GLU A 17 -6.69 7.72 -0.76
N SER A 18 -6.99 8.88 -1.34
CA SER A 18 -6.19 10.10 -1.31
C SER A 18 -5.85 10.57 0.11
N GLY A 19 -6.80 10.51 1.06
CA GLY A 19 -6.61 10.96 2.45
C GLY A 19 -5.77 10.00 3.31
N LEU A 20 -5.73 8.72 2.94
CA LEU A 20 -4.89 7.70 3.58
C LEU A 20 -3.48 7.65 2.97
N VAL A 21 -3.38 7.96 1.68
CA VAL A 21 -2.13 7.95 0.91
C VAL A 21 -1.21 9.12 1.21
N GLY A 22 -1.75 10.31 1.51
CA GLY A 22 -0.98 11.57 1.61
C GLY A 22 0.15 11.59 2.65
N GLY A 23 0.21 10.60 3.56
CA GLY A 23 1.26 10.46 4.58
C GLY A 23 2.21 9.28 4.39
N ILE A 24 2.06 8.46 3.34
CA ILE A 24 2.91 7.27 3.10
C ILE A 24 4.27 7.71 2.52
N PHE A 25 4.27 8.80 1.74
CA PHE A 25 5.46 9.33 1.10
C PHE A 25 5.94 10.61 1.78
N SER A 26 6.79 10.46 2.78
CA SER A 26 7.64 11.57 3.20
C SER A 26 9.00 11.42 2.52
N LYS A 27 9.36 12.39 1.66
CA LYS A 27 10.72 12.54 1.07
C LYS A 27 11.83 12.32 2.12
N ALA A 28 11.55 12.62 3.39
CA ALA A 28 12.49 12.58 4.51
C ALA A 28 12.85 11.17 5.05
N GLN A 29 12.16 10.09 4.66
CA GLN A 29 12.51 8.75 5.18
C GLN A 29 13.76 8.14 4.52
N HIS A 30 14.25 8.71 3.42
CA HIS A 30 15.39 8.21 2.64
C HIS A 30 16.69 9.03 2.82
N ASP A 31 16.73 9.96 3.79
CA ASP A 31 17.89 10.85 4.06
C ASP A 31 19.17 10.15 4.57
N GLY A 32 19.21 8.81 4.54
CA GLY A 32 20.46 8.07 4.65
C GLY A 32 21.34 8.35 3.43
N ILE A 33 22.24 9.33 3.53
CA ILE A 33 23.26 9.76 2.56
C ILE A 33 22.97 9.27 1.12
N ARG A 34 22.03 9.94 0.44
CA ARG A 34 21.82 9.76 -1.00
C ARG A 34 23.15 9.87 -1.73
N VAL A 35 23.34 9.01 -2.73
CA VAL A 35 24.55 9.04 -3.56
C VAL A 35 24.59 10.36 -4.32
N LYS A 36 25.64 11.15 -4.09
CA LYS A 36 25.88 12.39 -4.81
C LYS A 36 26.52 12.08 -6.16
N PHE A 37 26.44 13.04 -7.08
CA PHE A 37 27.16 12.94 -8.35
C PHE A 37 28.67 12.70 -8.14
N SER A 38 29.27 13.30 -7.10
CA SER A 38 30.68 13.12 -6.74
C SER A 38 31.07 11.71 -6.30
N ASP A 39 30.10 10.89 -5.90
CA ASP A 39 30.36 9.61 -5.25
C ASP A 39 30.46 8.45 -6.26
N VAL A 40 30.19 8.75 -7.54
CA VAL A 40 30.19 7.82 -8.67
C VAL A 40 31.45 8.03 -9.52
N ASP A 41 32.14 6.95 -9.87
CA ASP A 41 33.32 6.99 -10.76
C ASP A 41 32.89 7.05 -12.24
N TRP A 42 32.41 8.22 -12.66
CA TRP A 42 31.97 8.45 -14.04
C TRP A 42 33.08 8.20 -15.08
N ALA A 43 34.34 8.42 -14.72
CA ALA A 43 35.46 8.19 -15.64
C ALA A 43 35.59 6.72 -16.01
N THR A 44 35.37 5.81 -15.05
CA THR A 44 35.35 4.37 -15.32
C THR A 44 34.14 3.96 -16.15
N ILE A 45 32.95 4.52 -15.86
CA ILE A 45 31.72 4.22 -16.60
C ILE A 45 31.81 4.69 -18.06
N VAL A 46 32.39 5.88 -18.31
CA VAL A 46 32.60 6.40 -19.66
C VAL A 46 33.62 5.56 -20.42
N ARG A 47 34.74 5.18 -19.78
CA ARG A 47 35.75 4.30 -20.39
C ARG A 47 35.20 2.92 -20.75
N ALA A 48 34.27 2.40 -19.95
CA ALA A 48 33.58 1.14 -20.20
C ALA A 48 32.52 1.24 -21.32
N GLY A 49 32.24 2.45 -21.84
CA GLY A 49 31.30 2.68 -22.92
C GLY A 49 29.83 2.59 -22.51
N ASN A 50 29.54 2.57 -21.20
CA ASN A 50 28.17 2.48 -20.69
C ASN A 50 27.40 3.79 -20.92
N VAL A 51 28.06 4.94 -20.78
CA VAL A 51 27.54 6.27 -21.12
C VAL A 51 28.62 7.11 -21.80
N SER A 52 28.20 8.13 -22.55
CA SER A 52 29.08 9.09 -23.21
C SER A 52 29.48 10.23 -22.27
N GLN A 53 30.59 10.89 -22.59
CA GLN A 53 31.06 12.06 -21.85
C GLN A 53 30.01 13.19 -21.84
N THR A 54 29.34 13.43 -22.97
CA THR A 54 28.26 14.44 -23.07
C THR A 54 27.06 14.11 -22.19
N GLU A 55 26.68 12.83 -22.08
CA GLU A 55 25.60 12.40 -21.17
C GLU A 55 25.97 12.67 -19.70
N VAL A 56 27.22 12.39 -19.30
CA VAL A 56 27.70 12.66 -17.92
C VAL A 56 27.73 14.17 -17.62
N GLU A 57 28.16 14.99 -18.57
CA GLU A 57 28.14 16.45 -18.42
C GLU A 57 26.71 16.99 -18.27
N GLN A 58 25.75 16.42 -19.01
CA GLN A 58 24.33 16.76 -18.85
C GLN A 58 23.81 16.37 -17.47
N LEU A 59 24.21 15.21 -16.93
CA LEU A 59 23.84 14.80 -15.56
C LEU A 59 24.44 15.74 -14.51
N ARG A 60 25.69 16.16 -14.68
CA ARG A 60 26.36 17.10 -13.78
C ARG A 60 25.69 18.48 -13.79
N ALA A 61 25.32 18.98 -14.96
CA ALA A 61 24.73 20.30 -15.13
C ALA A 61 23.30 20.40 -14.57
N ASN A 62 22.60 19.27 -14.46
CA ASN A 62 21.23 19.19 -13.96
C ASN A 62 21.21 18.51 -12.58
N ASP A 63 21.77 19.21 -11.59
CA ASP A 63 21.65 18.84 -10.17
C ASP A 63 20.24 19.14 -9.62
N GLU A 64 19.99 18.83 -8.34
CA GLU A 64 18.67 18.96 -7.69
C GLU A 64 17.96 20.29 -7.94
N SER A 65 18.71 21.39 -8.08
CA SER A 65 18.15 22.72 -8.26
C SER A 65 17.77 23.05 -9.71
N ALA A 66 18.39 22.38 -10.68
CA ALA A 66 18.23 22.64 -12.10
C ALA A 66 17.21 21.70 -12.78
N VAL A 67 16.88 20.57 -12.14
CA VAL A 67 15.92 19.58 -12.67
C VAL A 67 14.54 20.21 -12.91
N GLU A 68 14.07 21.12 -12.04
CA GLU A 68 12.76 21.76 -12.20
C GLU A 68 12.66 22.56 -13.52
N PHE A 69 13.70 23.33 -13.85
CA PHE A 69 13.77 24.07 -15.11
C PHE A 69 13.87 23.13 -16.32
N LEU A 70 14.67 22.06 -16.20
CA LEU A 70 14.82 21.03 -17.23
C LEU A 70 13.47 20.37 -17.55
N MET A 71 12.60 20.16 -16.54
CA MET A 71 11.30 19.52 -16.74
C MET A 71 10.32 20.35 -17.58
N HIS A 72 10.59 21.64 -17.83
CA HIS A 72 9.78 22.46 -18.74
C HIS A 72 10.12 22.27 -20.23
N ASP A 73 11.27 21.67 -20.57
CA ASP A 73 11.62 21.27 -21.92
C ASP A 73 11.46 19.75 -22.07
N GLU A 74 10.40 19.32 -22.74
CA GLU A 74 10.06 17.90 -22.90
C GLU A 74 11.20 17.09 -23.54
N ALA A 75 11.87 17.64 -24.56
CA ALA A 75 12.93 16.93 -25.26
C ALA A 75 14.17 16.76 -24.37
N ALA A 76 14.54 17.81 -23.63
CA ALA A 76 15.65 17.77 -22.69
C ALA A 76 15.35 16.84 -21.51
N ALA A 77 14.14 16.92 -20.95
CA ALA A 77 13.68 16.05 -19.86
C ALA A 77 13.68 14.57 -20.28
N LYS A 78 13.17 14.26 -21.47
CA LYS A 78 13.17 12.87 -21.99
C LYS A 78 14.59 12.36 -22.20
N LYS A 79 15.51 13.19 -22.70
CA LYS A 79 16.92 12.82 -22.84
C LYS A 79 17.57 12.53 -21.49
N TYR A 80 17.31 13.37 -20.48
CA TYR A 80 17.82 13.16 -19.12
C TYR A 80 17.31 11.87 -18.50
N VAL A 81 15.99 11.62 -18.52
CA VAL A 81 15.40 10.37 -18.03
C VAL A 81 15.95 9.17 -18.77
N SER A 82 16.06 9.23 -20.10
CA SER A 82 16.64 8.13 -20.88
C SER A 82 18.09 7.82 -20.51
N THR A 83 18.86 8.83 -20.10
CA THR A 83 20.24 8.66 -19.62
C THR A 83 20.28 7.96 -18.26
N LEU A 84 19.39 8.34 -17.33
CA LEU A 84 19.26 7.67 -16.02
C LEU A 84 18.87 6.19 -16.20
N VAL A 85 17.88 5.92 -17.07
CA VAL A 85 17.46 4.54 -17.40
C VAL A 85 18.59 3.74 -18.05
N LYS A 86 19.36 4.37 -18.94
CA LYS A 86 20.54 3.77 -19.56
C LYS A 86 21.60 3.40 -18.52
N ILE A 87 21.86 4.24 -17.51
CA ILE A 87 22.77 3.92 -16.40
C ILE A 87 22.29 2.64 -15.71
N MET A 88 21.03 2.59 -15.24
CA MET A 88 20.48 1.41 -14.58
C MET A 88 20.63 0.12 -15.42
N LYS A 89 20.44 0.24 -16.74
CA LYS A 89 20.55 -0.87 -17.70
C LYS A 89 21.98 -1.31 -17.96
N THR A 90 22.94 -0.39 -18.00
CA THR A 90 24.29 -0.69 -18.52
C THR A 90 25.34 -0.83 -17.42
N THR A 91 25.18 -0.18 -16.27
CA THR A 91 26.18 -0.17 -15.19
C THR A 91 25.88 -1.22 -14.11
N THR A 92 25.72 -2.48 -14.52
CA THR A 92 25.22 -3.54 -13.63
C THR A 92 26.16 -3.91 -12.48
N SER A 93 27.45 -3.65 -12.64
CA SER A 93 28.48 -3.87 -11.62
C SER A 93 28.71 -2.66 -10.71
N ASP A 94 28.07 -1.51 -10.99
CA ASP A 94 28.24 -0.27 -10.23
C ASP A 94 26.94 0.07 -9.48
N ALA A 95 26.86 -0.41 -8.23
CA ALA A 95 25.71 -0.17 -7.36
C ALA A 95 25.50 1.33 -7.06
N ARG A 96 26.57 2.14 -7.00
CA ARG A 96 26.45 3.57 -6.71
C ARG A 96 25.87 4.32 -7.90
N ALA A 97 26.30 4.01 -9.11
CA ALA A 97 25.72 4.59 -10.32
C ALA A 97 24.23 4.23 -10.47
N GLN A 98 23.87 2.97 -10.19
CA GLN A 98 22.48 2.53 -10.18
C GLN A 98 21.65 3.25 -9.11
N TYR A 99 22.18 3.36 -7.88
CA TYR A 99 21.49 4.05 -6.79
C TYR A 99 21.32 5.55 -7.07
N PHE A 100 22.35 6.21 -7.60
CA PHE A 100 22.26 7.60 -8.05
C PHE A 100 21.15 7.75 -9.10
N ALA A 101 21.15 6.91 -10.13
CA ALA A 101 20.19 7.02 -11.22
C ALA A 101 18.75 6.85 -10.73
N VAL A 102 18.48 5.84 -9.92
CA VAL A 102 17.12 5.56 -9.44
C VAL A 102 16.62 6.60 -8.42
N SER A 103 17.52 7.17 -7.62
CA SER A 103 17.18 8.30 -6.72
C SER A 103 16.74 9.54 -7.50
N ARG A 104 17.37 9.80 -8.66
CA ARG A 104 16.94 10.89 -9.56
C ARG A 104 15.61 10.58 -10.23
N CYS A 105 15.36 9.32 -10.60
CA CYS A 105 14.05 8.91 -11.10
C CYS A 105 12.96 9.10 -10.05
N GLU A 106 13.24 8.82 -8.77
CA GLU A 106 12.32 9.09 -7.66
C GLU A 106 11.97 10.57 -7.56
N ASP A 107 12.97 11.46 -7.59
CA ASP A 107 12.74 12.91 -7.52
C ASP A 107 11.85 13.42 -8.65
N ILE A 108 12.05 12.87 -9.85
CA ILE A 108 11.23 13.20 -11.02
C ILE A 108 9.80 12.75 -10.79
N VAL A 109 9.55 11.47 -10.49
CA VAL A 109 8.18 10.93 -10.39
C VAL A 109 7.44 11.43 -9.14
N ALA A 110 8.15 11.85 -8.09
CA ALA A 110 7.56 12.39 -6.87
C ALA A 110 6.80 13.70 -7.08
N ASP A 111 7.08 14.43 -8.16
CA ASP A 111 6.49 15.73 -8.46
C ASP A 111 5.80 15.69 -9.83
N ASP A 112 4.49 15.95 -9.86
CA ASP A 112 3.57 15.66 -10.97
C ASP A 112 3.77 14.26 -11.60
N GLY A 113 3.64 13.22 -10.77
CA GLY A 113 3.90 11.85 -11.19
C GLY A 113 3.13 11.38 -12.42
N LYS A 114 1.89 11.85 -12.63
CA LYS A 114 1.07 11.44 -13.79
C LYS A 114 1.66 11.94 -15.10
N VAL A 115 2.10 13.20 -15.15
CA VAL A 115 2.75 13.76 -16.34
C VAL A 115 4.18 13.23 -16.47
N ARG A 116 4.96 13.26 -15.40
CA ARG A 116 6.39 12.93 -15.46
C ARG A 116 6.68 11.45 -15.69
N SER A 117 5.75 10.55 -15.35
CA SER A 117 5.88 9.13 -15.70
C SER A 117 5.93 8.91 -17.22
N GLN A 118 5.35 9.79 -18.03
CA GLN A 118 5.38 9.69 -19.50
C GLN A 118 6.80 9.81 -20.07
N LEU A 119 7.71 10.49 -19.36
CA LEU A 119 9.12 10.65 -19.77
C LEU A 119 9.89 9.31 -19.78
N PHE A 120 9.39 8.30 -19.07
CA PHE A 120 10.00 6.97 -18.98
C PHE A 120 9.62 6.05 -20.16
N LEU A 121 8.69 6.46 -21.01
CA LEU A 121 8.31 5.72 -22.20
C LEU A 121 9.25 6.04 -23.37
N THR A 122 9.82 5.00 -23.99
CA THR A 122 10.59 5.14 -25.24
C THR A 122 9.73 5.83 -26.32
N SER A 123 8.46 5.44 -26.42
CA SER A 123 7.46 6.04 -27.31
C SER A 123 6.07 5.94 -26.68
N PRO A 124 5.12 6.87 -26.97
CA PRO A 124 3.81 6.91 -26.31
C PRO A 124 2.97 5.62 -26.41
N LYS A 125 3.25 4.77 -27.40
CA LYS A 125 2.53 3.51 -27.64
C LYS A 125 3.27 2.25 -27.16
N GLN A 126 4.50 2.40 -26.66
CA GLN A 126 5.25 1.26 -26.17
C GLN A 126 5.02 1.06 -24.67
N PRO A 127 4.96 -0.20 -24.21
CA PRO A 127 4.88 -0.47 -22.78
C PRO A 127 6.16 0.02 -22.08
N LEU A 128 6.04 0.26 -20.77
CA LEU A 128 7.18 0.60 -19.92
C LEU A 128 8.24 -0.51 -19.98
N ASP A 129 9.49 -0.16 -20.29
CA ASP A 129 10.63 -1.07 -20.11
C ASP A 129 10.95 -1.18 -18.62
N GLN A 130 10.42 -2.21 -17.96
CA GLN A 130 10.60 -2.43 -16.53
C GLN A 130 11.98 -3.04 -16.18
N ALA A 131 12.68 -3.61 -17.16
CA ALA A 131 13.91 -4.37 -16.94
C ALA A 131 15.03 -3.58 -16.23
N PRO A 132 15.25 -2.28 -16.51
CA PRO A 132 16.24 -1.48 -15.79
C PRO A 132 15.94 -1.39 -14.28
N PHE A 133 14.68 -1.22 -13.89
CA PHE A 133 14.27 -1.13 -12.49
C PHE A 133 14.36 -2.48 -11.79
N LEU A 134 13.83 -3.54 -12.42
CA LEU A 134 13.91 -4.90 -11.88
C LEU A 134 15.36 -5.34 -11.66
N ARG A 135 16.28 -4.91 -12.53
CA ARG A 135 17.71 -5.18 -12.35
C ARG A 135 18.30 -4.50 -11.12
N VAL A 136 17.93 -3.26 -10.84
CA VAL A 136 18.37 -2.56 -9.61
C VAL A 136 17.73 -3.20 -8.38
N ILE A 137 16.47 -3.63 -8.49
CA ILE A 137 15.80 -4.39 -7.42
C ILE A 137 16.55 -5.69 -7.10
N ASP A 138 17.15 -6.33 -8.09
CA ASP A 138 17.94 -7.57 -7.92
C ASP A 138 19.43 -7.33 -7.60
N SER A 139 19.93 -6.08 -7.58
CA SER A 139 21.36 -5.78 -7.47
C SER A 139 21.97 -5.97 -6.07
N GLY A 140 21.15 -6.27 -5.07
CA GLY A 140 21.56 -6.61 -3.70
C GLY A 140 21.83 -5.43 -2.77
N ASP A 141 21.89 -4.18 -3.27
CA ASP A 141 21.90 -2.99 -2.42
C ASP A 141 20.49 -2.67 -1.90
N ALA A 142 20.28 -2.75 -0.60
CA ALA A 142 18.97 -2.58 0.01
C ALA A 142 18.38 -1.19 -0.19
N ALA A 143 19.22 -0.15 -0.22
CA ALA A 143 18.78 1.24 -0.43
C ALA A 143 18.33 1.46 -1.88
N ALA A 144 19.16 1.08 -2.87
CA ALA A 144 18.78 1.13 -4.27
C ALA A 144 17.56 0.25 -4.58
N GLN A 145 17.50 -0.97 -4.02
CA GLN A 145 16.37 -1.89 -4.18
C GLN A 145 15.06 -1.25 -3.70
N GLN A 146 15.08 -0.61 -2.53
CA GLN A 146 13.91 0.07 -1.98
C GLN A 146 13.44 1.19 -2.92
N VAL A 147 14.33 2.12 -3.29
CA VAL A 147 13.96 3.25 -4.17
C VAL A 147 13.49 2.74 -5.53
N ALA A 148 14.17 1.75 -6.13
CA ALA A 148 13.78 1.17 -7.40
C ALA A 148 12.40 0.52 -7.39
N SER A 149 12.07 -0.22 -6.33
CA SER A 149 10.75 -0.85 -6.18
C SER A 149 9.62 0.17 -6.05
N ILE A 150 9.86 1.28 -5.34
CA ILE A 150 8.92 2.38 -5.19
C ILE A 150 8.70 3.11 -6.52
N VAL A 151 9.80 3.49 -7.20
CA VAL A 151 9.72 4.17 -8.50
C VAL A 151 9.00 3.31 -9.52
N LEU A 152 9.32 2.01 -9.59
CA LEU A 152 8.62 1.10 -10.49
C LEU A 152 7.13 1.00 -10.16
N ALA A 153 6.75 0.93 -8.88
CA ALA A 153 5.35 0.91 -8.48
C ALA A 153 4.61 2.20 -8.88
N LEU A 154 5.23 3.37 -8.72
CA LEU A 154 4.67 4.65 -9.15
C LEU A 154 4.47 4.68 -10.67
N LEU A 155 5.47 4.23 -11.44
CA LEU A 155 5.38 4.16 -12.89
C LEU A 155 4.27 3.19 -13.34
N ILE A 156 4.16 2.02 -12.70
CA ILE A 156 3.10 1.05 -12.97
C ILE A 156 1.72 1.68 -12.76
N VAL A 157 1.51 2.34 -11.62
CA VAL A 157 0.21 2.96 -11.29
C VAL A 157 -0.12 4.13 -12.23
N ASN A 158 0.86 4.99 -12.53
CA ASN A 158 0.62 6.18 -13.36
C ASN A 158 0.46 5.88 -14.85
N LEU A 159 1.08 4.79 -15.33
CA LEU A 159 1.08 4.40 -16.74
C LEU A 159 0.16 3.21 -17.05
N ASP A 160 -0.49 2.65 -16.03
CA ASP A 160 -1.29 1.41 -16.14
C ASP A 160 -0.48 0.26 -16.77
N ALA A 161 0.76 0.08 -16.31
CA ALA A 161 1.65 -0.97 -16.81
C ALA A 161 1.42 -2.32 -16.09
N ASP A 162 2.00 -3.40 -16.63
CA ASP A 162 1.92 -4.73 -16.01
C ASP A 162 2.53 -4.74 -14.60
N SER A 163 1.72 -5.13 -13.60
CA SER A 163 2.10 -5.16 -12.20
C SER A 163 2.69 -6.49 -11.75
N GLU A 164 2.60 -7.54 -12.57
CA GLU A 164 2.93 -8.92 -12.19
C GLU A 164 4.40 -9.10 -11.76
N PRO A 165 5.42 -8.59 -12.51
CA PRO A 165 6.82 -8.81 -12.14
C PRO A 165 7.16 -8.23 -10.76
N LEU A 166 6.66 -7.03 -10.47
CA LEU A 166 6.89 -6.36 -9.18
C LEU A 166 6.09 -7.06 -8.07
N THR A 167 4.85 -7.47 -8.34
CA THR A 167 4.02 -8.20 -7.38
C THR A 167 4.69 -9.50 -6.94
N ALA A 168 5.18 -10.30 -7.89
CA ALA A 168 5.90 -11.54 -7.60
C ALA A 168 7.15 -11.30 -6.76
N TRP A 169 7.93 -10.25 -7.07
CA TRP A 169 9.09 -9.87 -6.26
C TRP A 169 8.70 -9.46 -4.83
N ILE A 170 7.66 -8.63 -4.66
CA ILE A 170 7.16 -8.23 -3.33
C ILE A 170 6.76 -9.47 -2.52
N CYS A 171 5.94 -10.36 -3.09
CA CYS A 171 5.52 -11.59 -2.42
C CYS A 171 6.70 -12.46 -1.98
N LYS A 172 7.74 -12.57 -2.81
CA LYS A 172 8.99 -13.25 -2.46
C LYS A 172 9.69 -12.61 -1.25
N GLN A 173 9.77 -11.27 -1.18
CA GLN A 173 10.36 -10.59 -0.02
C GLN A 173 9.54 -10.80 1.25
N LEU A 174 8.21 -10.73 1.16
CA LEU A 174 7.33 -10.94 2.30
C LEU A 174 7.34 -12.39 2.79
N SER A 175 7.47 -13.38 1.89
CA SER A 175 7.53 -14.80 2.27
C SER A 175 8.81 -15.16 3.03
N MET A 176 9.93 -14.55 2.63
CA MET A 176 11.26 -14.75 3.22
C MET A 176 11.48 -13.93 4.50
N GLY A 177 10.73 -12.84 4.64
CA GLY A 177 10.93 -11.85 5.70
C GLY A 177 10.58 -12.34 7.11
N ARG A 178 11.49 -12.10 8.07
CA ARG A 178 11.16 -12.07 9.52
C ARG A 178 10.53 -10.74 9.97
N GLY A 179 10.00 -9.95 9.03
CA GLY A 179 9.29 -8.69 9.27
C GLY A 179 10.11 -7.46 9.65
N ARG A 180 11.39 -7.61 10.05
CA ARG A 180 12.26 -6.49 10.50
C ARG A 180 13.40 -6.11 9.54
N GLY A 181 13.58 -6.82 8.43
CA GLY A 181 14.66 -6.54 7.47
C GLY A 181 14.36 -5.31 6.61
N GLN A 182 15.39 -4.54 6.25
CA GLN A 182 15.26 -3.36 5.37
C GLN A 182 14.56 -3.71 4.04
N SER A 183 14.86 -4.88 3.47
CA SER A 183 14.23 -5.34 2.22
C SER A 183 12.73 -5.56 2.36
N VAL A 184 12.26 -6.09 3.50
CA VAL A 184 10.82 -6.24 3.79
C VAL A 184 10.14 -4.88 3.89
N ARG A 185 10.78 -3.92 4.57
CA ARG A 185 10.24 -2.56 4.70
C ARG A 185 10.13 -1.88 3.33
N GLY A 186 11.16 -1.99 2.49
CA GLY A 186 11.12 -1.46 1.13
C GLY A 186 10.03 -2.12 0.28
N ALA A 187 9.87 -3.45 0.36
CA ALA A 187 8.81 -4.17 -0.34
C ALA A 187 7.40 -3.76 0.11
N VAL A 188 7.18 -3.56 1.42
CA VAL A 188 5.91 -3.08 1.96
C VAL A 188 5.60 -1.66 1.50
N GLN A 189 6.59 -0.76 1.47
CA GLN A 189 6.40 0.60 0.97
C GLN A 189 6.02 0.62 -0.51
N ALA A 190 6.72 -0.15 -1.35
CA ALA A 190 6.36 -0.32 -2.76
C ALA A 190 4.94 -0.90 -2.92
N LEU A 191 4.57 -1.86 -2.08
CA LEU A 191 3.23 -2.46 -2.07
C LEU A 191 2.13 -1.43 -1.77
N CYS A 192 2.34 -0.52 -0.80
CA CYS A 192 1.39 0.55 -0.51
C CYS A 192 1.10 1.46 -1.72
N VAL A 193 2.03 1.55 -2.67
CA VAL A 193 1.83 2.26 -3.93
C VAL A 193 1.09 1.37 -4.91
N LEU A 194 1.61 0.15 -5.11
CA LEU A 194 1.18 -0.76 -6.14
C LEU A 194 -0.28 -1.18 -5.99
N LEU A 195 -0.75 -1.33 -4.75
CA LEU A 195 -2.15 -1.67 -4.42
C LEU A 195 -3.15 -0.55 -4.73
N ARG A 196 -2.75 0.58 -5.34
CA ARG A 196 -3.68 1.53 -5.98
C ARG A 196 -4.17 1.05 -7.34
N ASN A 197 -3.51 0.04 -7.91
CA ASN A 197 -3.94 -0.63 -9.13
C ASN A 197 -4.76 -1.87 -8.78
N ASP A 198 -5.96 -2.01 -9.34
CA ASP A 198 -6.87 -3.12 -9.03
C ASP A 198 -6.31 -4.48 -9.48
N THR A 199 -5.61 -4.54 -10.62
CA THR A 199 -4.99 -5.79 -11.10
C THR A 199 -3.91 -6.27 -10.13
N ALA A 200 -3.18 -5.34 -9.52
CA ALA A 200 -2.17 -5.66 -8.52
C ALA A 200 -2.79 -6.19 -7.22
N ARG A 201 -3.97 -5.68 -6.79
CA ARG A 201 -4.69 -6.22 -5.61
C ARG A 201 -5.04 -7.68 -5.82
N ILE A 202 -5.60 -7.99 -6.98
CA ILE A 202 -6.00 -9.36 -7.35
C ILE A 202 -4.77 -10.26 -7.43
N SER A 203 -3.72 -9.86 -8.16
CA SER A 203 -2.51 -10.66 -8.30
C SER A 203 -1.84 -10.89 -6.93
N PHE A 204 -1.70 -9.85 -6.12
CA PHE A 204 -1.12 -9.96 -4.78
C PHE A 204 -1.92 -10.92 -3.89
N GLY A 205 -3.25 -10.84 -3.94
CA GLY A 205 -4.15 -11.78 -3.28
C GLY A 205 -3.90 -13.22 -3.69
N ARG A 206 -3.89 -13.50 -5.00
CA ARG A 206 -3.66 -14.84 -5.57
C ARG A 206 -2.31 -15.44 -5.18
N HIS A 207 -1.30 -14.60 -4.92
CA HIS A 207 0.01 -15.02 -4.43
C HIS A 207 0.06 -15.32 -2.91
N GLY A 208 -1.09 -15.31 -2.22
CA GLY A 208 -1.18 -15.51 -0.77
C GLY A 208 -0.78 -14.27 0.02
N GLY A 209 -0.87 -13.08 -0.58
CA GLY A 209 -0.45 -11.81 0.01
C GLY A 209 -1.05 -11.55 1.39
N VAL A 210 -2.34 -11.86 1.59
CA VAL A 210 -3.04 -11.71 2.87
C VAL A 210 -2.38 -12.55 3.98
N ALA A 211 -1.95 -13.78 3.66
CA ALA A 211 -1.26 -14.66 4.60
C ALA A 211 0.09 -14.08 5.03
N TYR A 212 0.86 -13.53 4.09
CA TYR A 212 2.16 -12.93 4.38
C TYR A 212 2.04 -11.69 5.28
N LEU A 213 1.11 -10.78 4.95
CA LEU A 213 0.85 -9.58 5.76
C LEU A 213 0.43 -9.98 7.18
N THR A 214 -0.52 -10.90 7.30
CA THR A 214 -1.02 -11.38 8.60
C THR A 214 0.09 -12.00 9.44
N LYS A 215 0.95 -12.81 8.83
CA LYS A 215 2.11 -13.41 9.50
C LYS A 215 3.09 -12.34 10.00
N ILE A 216 3.43 -11.35 9.17
CA ILE A 216 4.37 -10.29 9.54
C ILE A 216 3.83 -9.45 10.69
N ILE A 217 2.56 -9.04 10.63
CA ILE A 217 1.90 -8.27 11.70
C ILE A 217 1.96 -9.04 13.02
N ARG A 218 1.63 -10.34 13.00
CA ARG A 218 1.68 -11.21 14.19
C ARG A 218 3.08 -11.28 14.80
N MET A 219 4.13 -11.26 13.98
CA MET A 219 5.52 -11.31 14.44
C MET A 219 6.02 -10.01 15.06
N GLN A 220 5.47 -8.84 14.71
CA GLN A 220 5.98 -7.56 15.21
C GLN A 220 5.55 -7.21 16.64
N GLY A 221 4.46 -7.82 17.13
CA GLY A 221 4.05 -7.79 18.53
C GLY A 221 4.10 -6.43 19.23
N GLY A 222 3.06 -5.60 19.09
CA GLY A 222 2.76 -4.43 19.94
C GLY A 222 3.83 -3.34 20.12
N ASP A 223 4.99 -3.47 19.49
CA ASP A 223 6.13 -2.59 19.65
C ASP A 223 5.84 -1.21 19.05
N SER A 224 5.79 -0.18 19.90
CA SER A 224 5.48 1.20 19.50
C SER A 224 6.51 1.77 18.53
N SER A 225 7.74 1.26 18.51
CA SER A 225 8.76 1.66 17.53
C SER A 225 8.44 1.18 16.10
N MET A 226 7.52 0.24 15.95
CA MET A 226 7.08 -0.32 14.66
C MET A 226 5.80 0.34 14.13
N ALA A 227 5.31 1.42 14.74
CA ALA A 227 4.02 2.02 14.40
C ALA A 227 3.87 2.38 12.91
N GLN A 228 4.94 2.83 12.25
CA GLN A 228 4.92 3.13 10.81
C GLN A 228 4.76 1.86 9.96
N LEU A 229 5.54 0.81 10.24
CA LEU A 229 5.43 -0.45 9.51
C LEU A 229 4.07 -1.11 9.75
N MET A 230 3.55 -1.03 10.97
CA MET A 230 2.22 -1.54 11.32
C MET A 230 1.13 -0.80 10.55
N TYR A 231 1.26 0.52 10.40
CA TYR A 231 0.38 1.32 9.57
C TYR A 231 0.42 0.86 8.11
N GLU A 232 1.60 0.72 7.53
CA GLU A 232 1.77 0.30 6.13
C GLU A 232 1.23 -1.12 5.87
N LEU A 233 1.47 -2.06 6.79
CA LEU A 233 0.95 -3.43 6.70
C LEU A 233 -0.58 -3.47 6.81
N CYS A 234 -1.16 -2.72 7.75
CA CYS A 234 -2.62 -2.65 7.90
C CYS A 234 -3.27 -1.88 6.75
N PHE A 235 -2.58 -0.87 6.20
CA PHE A 235 -2.99 -0.19 4.98
C PHE A 235 -3.03 -1.16 3.80
N CYS A 236 -2.02 -2.02 3.63
CA CYS A 236 -2.04 -3.04 2.58
C CYS A 236 -3.20 -4.03 2.76
N LEU A 237 -3.49 -4.45 4.00
CA LEU A 237 -4.67 -5.28 4.29
C LEU A 237 -5.97 -4.55 3.95
N TRP A 238 -6.09 -3.27 4.29
CA TRP A 238 -7.26 -2.46 3.90
C TRP A 238 -7.40 -2.38 2.37
N SER A 239 -6.33 -2.03 1.65
CA SER A 239 -6.37 -1.93 0.19
C SER A 239 -6.71 -3.24 -0.50
N VAL A 240 -6.24 -4.39 0.01
CA VAL A 240 -6.62 -5.70 -0.54
C VAL A 240 -8.05 -6.09 -0.17
N SER A 241 -8.56 -5.63 0.99
CA SER A 241 -9.96 -5.91 1.36
C SER A 241 -10.94 -5.31 0.36
N LEU A 242 -10.56 -4.23 -0.33
CA LEU A 242 -11.29 -3.60 -1.46
C LEU A 242 -11.62 -4.57 -2.60
N CYS A 243 -10.94 -5.72 -2.68
CA CYS A 243 -11.16 -6.71 -3.71
C CYS A 243 -11.97 -7.91 -3.19
N ASP A 244 -13.19 -8.06 -3.70
CA ASP A 244 -14.12 -9.14 -3.31
C ASP A 244 -13.54 -10.55 -3.50
N GLU A 245 -12.74 -10.75 -4.55
CA GLU A 245 -12.13 -12.04 -4.89
C GLU A 245 -11.19 -12.56 -3.79
N VAL A 246 -10.63 -11.67 -2.99
CA VAL A 246 -9.63 -11.98 -1.96
C VAL A 246 -10.22 -11.93 -0.55
N LYS A 247 -11.48 -11.50 -0.38
CA LYS A 247 -12.10 -11.30 0.95
C LYS A 247 -12.10 -12.58 1.79
N GLN A 248 -12.31 -13.76 1.18
CA GLN A 248 -12.30 -15.04 1.91
C GLN A 248 -10.94 -15.37 2.54
N ASP A 249 -9.83 -14.88 1.96
CA ASP A 249 -8.49 -15.11 2.50
C ASP A 249 -8.29 -14.43 3.86
N PHE A 250 -9.02 -13.34 4.14
CA PHE A 250 -8.97 -12.69 5.46
C PHE A 250 -9.45 -13.61 6.58
N MET A 251 -10.45 -14.45 6.28
CA MET A 251 -10.94 -15.44 7.22
C MET A 251 -9.96 -16.61 7.34
N SER A 252 -9.55 -17.19 6.21
CA SER A 252 -8.70 -18.40 6.19
C SER A 252 -7.32 -18.17 6.82
N CYS A 253 -6.77 -16.96 6.67
CA CYS A 253 -5.45 -16.60 7.17
C CYS A 253 -5.50 -15.99 8.59
N GLY A 254 -6.68 -15.72 9.13
CA GLY A 254 -6.86 -15.12 10.45
C GLY A 254 -6.45 -13.64 10.49
N ALA A 255 -6.74 -12.89 9.43
CA ALA A 255 -6.50 -11.44 9.37
C ALA A 255 -7.48 -10.65 10.25
N ILE A 256 -8.73 -11.11 10.38
CA ILE A 256 -9.78 -10.41 11.14
C ILE A 256 -9.43 -10.27 12.63
N PRO A 257 -9.01 -11.33 13.35
CA PRO A 257 -8.58 -11.19 14.74
C PRO A 257 -7.36 -10.26 14.89
N ILE A 258 -6.46 -10.27 13.91
CA ILE A 258 -5.26 -9.43 13.93
C ILE A 258 -5.63 -7.94 13.78
N LEU A 259 -6.53 -7.61 12.86
CA LEU A 259 -7.05 -6.25 12.69
C LEU A 259 -7.80 -5.79 13.95
N ALA A 260 -8.66 -6.63 14.53
CA ALA A 260 -9.36 -6.33 15.78
C ALA A 260 -8.40 -6.09 16.95
N GLN A 261 -7.29 -6.84 17.01
CA GLN A 261 -6.23 -6.61 17.99
C GLN A 261 -5.54 -5.26 17.78
N GLN A 262 -5.30 -4.84 16.53
CA GLN A 262 -4.74 -3.51 16.25
C GLN A 262 -5.67 -2.39 16.70
N VAL A 263 -6.98 -2.52 16.47
CA VAL A 263 -7.98 -1.55 16.97
C VAL A 263 -7.92 -1.45 18.50
N ALA A 264 -7.74 -2.57 19.20
CA ALA A 264 -7.72 -2.60 20.66
C ALA A 264 -6.42 -2.06 21.28
N ALA A 265 -5.27 -2.35 20.66
CA ALA A 265 -3.96 -2.19 21.31
C ALA A 265 -3.05 -1.12 20.69
N ALA A 266 -3.31 -0.68 19.46
CA ALA A 266 -2.44 0.31 18.82
C ALA A 266 -2.54 1.67 19.53
N THR A 267 -1.40 2.35 19.63
CA THR A 267 -1.32 3.73 20.17
C THR A 267 -1.48 4.79 19.08
N SER A 268 -1.21 4.41 17.83
CA SER A 268 -1.30 5.31 16.66
C SER A 268 -2.72 5.32 16.10
N GLU A 269 -3.38 6.49 16.10
CA GLU A 269 -4.69 6.68 15.46
C GLU A 269 -4.67 6.27 13.98
N LYS A 270 -3.55 6.45 13.28
CA LYS A 270 -3.40 6.01 11.89
C LYS A 270 -3.58 4.51 11.73
N VAL A 271 -2.98 3.71 12.61
CA VAL A 271 -3.07 2.24 12.60
C VAL A 271 -4.49 1.79 12.94
N ILE A 272 -5.11 2.43 13.93
CA ILE A 272 -6.49 2.17 14.33
C ILE A 272 -7.44 2.44 13.16
N ARG A 273 -7.31 3.61 12.51
CA ARG A 273 -8.14 4.02 11.37
C ARG A 273 -8.12 3.01 10.24
N VAL A 274 -6.93 2.64 9.73
CA VAL A 274 -6.86 1.65 8.63
C VAL A 274 -7.36 0.28 9.04
N SER A 275 -7.20 -0.10 10.30
CA SER A 275 -7.69 -1.40 10.80
C SER A 275 -9.22 -1.42 10.88
N LEU A 276 -9.83 -0.33 11.36
CA LEU A 276 -11.29 -0.16 11.37
C LEU A 276 -11.85 -0.11 9.96
N ALA A 277 -11.24 0.65 9.05
CA ALA A 277 -11.67 0.74 7.65
C ALA A 277 -11.61 -0.63 6.96
N ALA A 278 -10.56 -1.42 7.21
CA ALA A 278 -10.44 -2.79 6.69
C ALA A 278 -11.58 -3.68 7.20
N LEU A 279 -11.86 -3.65 8.50
CA LEU A 279 -12.96 -4.41 9.10
C LEU A 279 -14.32 -3.94 8.54
N LYS A 280 -14.57 -2.63 8.48
CA LYS A 280 -15.81 -2.07 7.91
C LYS A 280 -16.04 -2.60 6.51
N HIS A 281 -15.04 -2.51 5.64
CA HIS A 281 -15.18 -2.95 4.26
C HIS A 281 -15.41 -4.47 4.12
N LEU A 282 -14.85 -5.29 5.01
CA LEU A 282 -15.17 -6.73 5.05
C LEU A 282 -16.63 -7.01 5.45
N THR A 283 -17.30 -6.07 6.12
CA THR A 283 -18.72 -6.20 6.49
C THR A 283 -19.68 -5.62 5.44
N GLU A 284 -19.16 -4.97 4.40
CA GLU A 284 -19.98 -4.45 3.30
C GLU A 284 -20.39 -5.60 2.37
N GLY A 285 -21.70 -5.71 2.10
CA GLY A 285 -22.31 -6.78 1.31
C GLY A 285 -22.98 -7.89 2.14
N GLU A 286 -23.33 -9.01 1.50
CA GLU A 286 -24.09 -10.11 2.12
C GLU A 286 -23.23 -11.10 2.91
N ALA A 287 -21.92 -10.84 3.05
CA ALA A 287 -20.96 -11.76 3.66
C ALA A 287 -21.03 -11.77 5.20
N MET A 288 -22.13 -12.30 5.74
CA MET A 288 -22.39 -12.42 7.18
C MET A 288 -21.37 -13.27 7.96
N SER A 289 -20.58 -14.10 7.28
CA SER A 289 -19.55 -14.93 7.90
C SER A 289 -18.46 -14.09 8.57
N PHE A 290 -18.13 -12.92 8.04
CA PHE A 290 -17.16 -11.99 8.64
C PHE A 290 -17.66 -11.40 9.96
N ASN A 291 -18.94 -11.04 10.03
CA ASN A 291 -19.57 -10.55 11.27
C ASN A 291 -19.45 -11.59 12.39
N ALA A 292 -19.67 -12.87 12.08
CA ALA A 292 -19.55 -13.95 13.05
C ALA A 292 -18.11 -14.06 13.61
N GLU A 293 -17.10 -13.86 12.76
CA GLU A 293 -15.69 -13.89 13.18
C GLU A 293 -15.32 -12.68 14.03
N MET A 294 -15.78 -11.48 13.65
CA MET A 294 -15.57 -10.25 14.43
C MET A 294 -16.18 -10.33 15.83
N ILE A 295 -17.36 -10.95 15.95
CA ILE A 295 -17.98 -11.22 17.25
C ILE A 295 -17.12 -12.20 18.05
N ALA A 296 -16.65 -13.28 17.43
CA ALA A 296 -15.83 -14.30 18.09
C ALA A 296 -14.50 -13.74 18.61
N CYS A 297 -13.86 -12.84 17.87
CA CYS A 297 -12.61 -12.20 18.31
C CYS A 297 -12.83 -11.02 19.27
N GLY A 298 -14.06 -10.79 19.74
CA GLY A 298 -14.36 -9.81 20.79
C GLY A 298 -14.45 -8.35 20.31
N LEU A 299 -14.54 -8.10 18.99
CA LEU A 299 -14.62 -6.75 18.43
C LEU A 299 -15.73 -5.88 19.07
N PRO A 300 -16.96 -6.38 19.36
CA PRO A 300 -17.99 -5.55 19.98
C PRO A 300 -17.60 -4.93 21.33
N LYS A 301 -16.84 -5.67 22.15
CA LYS A 301 -16.33 -5.15 23.43
C LYS A 301 -15.28 -4.07 23.18
N THR A 302 -14.39 -4.30 22.21
CA THR A 302 -13.39 -3.32 21.78
C THR A 302 -14.06 -2.03 21.32
N LEU A 303 -15.03 -2.08 20.40
CA LEU A 303 -15.71 -0.90 19.87
C LEU A 303 -16.40 -0.08 20.98
N ARG A 304 -17.05 -0.74 21.94
CA ARG A 304 -17.65 -0.05 23.10
C ARG A 304 -16.60 0.70 23.92
N ASN A 305 -15.43 0.11 24.16
CA ASN A 305 -14.33 0.77 24.85
C ASN A 305 -13.74 1.92 24.02
N MET A 306 -13.76 1.81 22.68
CA MET A 306 -13.34 2.90 21.81
C MET A 306 -14.28 4.09 21.91
N LYS A 307 -15.60 3.88 22.04
CA LYS A 307 -16.59 4.96 22.22
C LYS A 307 -16.43 5.76 23.50
N THR A 308 -15.81 5.20 24.55
CA THR A 308 -15.55 5.95 25.79
C THR A 308 -14.34 6.88 25.68
N ARG A 309 -13.55 6.77 24.62
CA ARG A 309 -12.33 7.56 24.38
C ARG A 309 -12.65 8.75 23.48
N GLN A 310 -11.87 9.81 23.63
CA GLN A 310 -11.88 10.95 22.70
C GLN A 310 -10.87 10.69 21.58
N TRP A 311 -11.31 10.86 20.34
CA TRP A 311 -10.51 10.68 19.12
C TRP A 311 -10.39 12.00 18.39
N ALA A 312 -9.18 12.31 17.91
CA ALA A 312 -8.95 13.47 17.06
C ALA A 312 -9.45 13.21 15.63
N ASP A 313 -9.21 12.00 15.13
CA ASP A 313 -9.64 11.56 13.81
C ASP A 313 -11.17 11.29 13.77
N PRO A 314 -11.94 12.01 12.91
CA PRO A 314 -13.38 11.79 12.78
C PRO A 314 -13.72 10.43 12.14
N ASP A 315 -12.86 9.90 11.26
CA ASP A 315 -13.09 8.63 10.56
C ASP A 315 -13.16 7.46 11.57
N ILE A 316 -12.35 7.52 12.63
CA ILE A 316 -12.37 6.53 13.70
C ILE A 316 -13.73 6.51 14.39
N LYS A 317 -14.33 7.67 14.65
CA LYS A 317 -15.65 7.75 15.31
C LYS A 317 -16.73 7.15 14.42
N GLU A 318 -16.75 7.55 13.15
CA GLU A 318 -17.71 7.06 12.16
C GLU A 318 -17.61 5.55 11.96
N ASP A 319 -16.40 5.02 11.80
CA ASP A 319 -16.19 3.59 11.59
C ASP A 319 -16.53 2.76 12.83
N VAL A 320 -16.22 3.27 14.03
CA VAL A 320 -16.63 2.63 15.29
C VAL A 320 -18.14 2.58 15.42
N ASP A 321 -18.83 3.67 15.11
CA ASP A 321 -20.30 3.71 15.15
C ASP A 321 -20.91 2.77 14.10
N THR A 322 -20.40 2.80 12.88
CA THR A 322 -20.86 1.93 11.79
C THR A 322 -20.72 0.45 12.15
N LEU A 323 -19.54 0.03 12.61
CA LEU A 323 -19.28 -1.37 12.99
C LEU A 323 -20.07 -1.80 14.24
N ASP A 324 -20.34 -0.91 15.19
CA ASP A 324 -21.13 -1.24 16.38
C ASP A 324 -22.60 -1.52 16.03
N THR A 325 -23.16 -0.83 15.01
CA THR A 325 -24.52 -1.11 14.50
C THR A 325 -24.64 -2.45 13.75
N ALA A 326 -23.52 -3.12 13.41
CA ALA A 326 -23.55 -4.39 12.70
C ALA A 326 -24.34 -5.47 13.46
N LYS A 327 -24.36 -5.42 14.79
CA LYS A 327 -25.19 -6.32 15.62
C LYS A 327 -26.69 -6.16 15.35
N GLU A 328 -27.17 -4.94 15.17
CA GLU A 328 -28.58 -4.68 14.86
C GLU A 328 -28.94 -5.19 13.47
N ARG A 329 -28.05 -4.96 12.50
CA ARG A 329 -28.19 -5.48 11.13
C ARG A 329 -28.26 -7.01 11.11
N VAL A 330 -27.38 -7.67 11.84
CA VAL A 330 -27.39 -9.14 11.99
C VAL A 330 -28.71 -9.64 12.59
N MET A 331 -29.25 -8.95 13.60
CA MET A 331 -30.51 -9.34 14.24
C MET A 331 -31.70 -9.27 13.27
N LEU A 332 -31.71 -8.30 12.35
CA LEU A 332 -32.74 -8.20 11.31
C LEU A 332 -32.68 -9.35 10.29
N LEU A 333 -31.52 -10.00 10.14
CA LEU A 333 -31.29 -11.05 9.15
C LEU A 333 -31.56 -12.47 9.67
N VAL A 334 -31.94 -12.62 10.95
CA VAL A 334 -32.25 -13.93 11.56
C VAL A 334 -33.44 -14.60 10.87
N ASP A 335 -34.40 -13.81 10.40
CA ASP A 335 -35.60 -14.28 9.72
C ASP A 335 -35.47 -14.17 8.18
N SER A 336 -34.26 -14.06 7.65
CA SER A 336 -34.03 -13.97 6.20
C SER A 336 -34.55 -15.21 5.46
N GLU A 337 -35.19 -14.99 4.31
CA GLU A 337 -35.66 -16.07 3.42
C GLU A 337 -34.50 -16.85 2.79
N HIS A 338 -33.34 -16.21 2.64
CA HIS A 338 -32.12 -16.85 2.13
C HIS A 338 -31.49 -17.71 3.23
N LYS A 339 -31.57 -19.04 3.07
CA LYS A 339 -31.09 -20.02 4.07
C LYS A 339 -29.64 -19.81 4.51
N ASP A 340 -28.75 -19.43 3.59
CA ASP A 340 -27.34 -19.18 3.94
C ASP A 340 -27.18 -17.90 4.76
N VAL A 341 -27.90 -16.84 4.43
CA VAL A 341 -27.92 -15.58 5.20
C VAL A 341 -28.46 -15.84 6.60
N GLN A 342 -29.62 -16.50 6.71
CA GLN A 342 -30.22 -16.89 8.00
C GLN A 342 -29.27 -17.75 8.84
N ARG A 343 -28.60 -18.75 8.24
CA ARG A 343 -27.64 -19.61 8.94
C ARG A 343 -26.51 -18.80 9.57
N HIS A 344 -25.91 -17.88 8.81
CA HIS A 344 -24.84 -17.02 9.34
C HIS A 344 -25.35 -16.01 10.37
N ALA A 345 -26.56 -15.48 10.20
CA ALA A 345 -27.22 -14.62 11.19
C ALA A 345 -27.40 -15.35 12.53
N LEU A 346 -27.93 -16.57 12.51
CA LEU A 346 -28.08 -17.41 13.69
C LEU A 346 -26.74 -17.74 14.35
N GLN A 347 -25.68 -18.01 13.56
CA GLN A 347 -24.34 -18.19 14.10
C GLN A 347 -23.82 -16.94 14.81
N CYS A 348 -24.02 -15.74 14.23
CA CYS A 348 -23.66 -14.48 14.87
C CYS A 348 -24.41 -14.29 16.18
N VAL A 349 -25.74 -14.50 16.18
CA VAL A 349 -26.58 -14.37 17.39
C VAL A 349 -26.16 -15.37 18.46
N SER A 350 -25.90 -16.63 18.08
CA SER A 350 -25.38 -17.65 18.99
C SER A 350 -24.06 -17.20 19.65
N LYS A 351 -23.09 -16.71 18.87
CA LYS A 351 -21.82 -16.16 19.39
C LYS A 351 -22.03 -14.95 20.30
N ILE A 352 -22.95 -14.05 19.96
CA ILE A 352 -23.32 -12.89 20.81
C ILE A 352 -23.86 -13.37 22.16
N MET A 353 -24.74 -14.38 22.16
CA MET A 353 -25.31 -14.92 23.39
C MET A 353 -24.23 -15.53 24.27
N VAL A 354 -23.33 -16.35 23.70
CA VAL A 354 -22.22 -16.95 24.46
C VAL A 354 -21.31 -15.88 25.07
N ASN A 355 -20.90 -14.87 24.31
CA ASN A 355 -20.06 -13.78 24.82
C ASN A 355 -20.73 -12.93 25.91
N LYS A 356 -22.07 -12.87 25.95
CA LYS A 356 -22.81 -12.19 27.03
C LYS A 356 -22.88 -13.00 28.31
N TRP A 357 -22.73 -14.32 28.25
CA TRP A 357 -22.77 -15.18 29.45
C TRP A 357 -21.52 -15.04 30.32
N GLU A 358 -20.40 -14.55 29.78
CA GLU A 358 -19.18 -14.25 30.55
C GLU A 358 -19.36 -13.10 31.57
N PHE A 359 -20.48 -12.36 31.50
CA PHE A 359 -20.83 -11.28 32.43
C PHE A 359 -21.95 -11.66 33.42
N ILE A 360 -22.36 -12.93 33.46
CA ILE A 360 -23.35 -13.48 34.41
C ILE A 360 -22.66 -14.38 35.45
N ARG A 361 -21.50 -13.95 35.96
CA ARG A 361 -20.92 -14.55 37.18
C ARG A 361 -20.57 -13.48 38.19
#